data_AF-A0A3D9SCB6-F1
#
_entry.id   AF-A0A3D9SCB6-F1
#
_cell.length_a   1.000
_cell.length_b   1.000
_cell.length_c   1.000
_cell.angle_alpha   90.00
_cell.angle_beta   90.00
_cell.angle_gamma   90.00
#
_symmetry.space_group_name_H-M   'P 1'
#
loop_
_entity.id
_entity.type
_entity.pdbx_description
1 polymer ?
#
loop_
_entity_poly.entity_id
_entity_poly.type
_entity_poly.pdbx_seq_one_letter_code
_entity_poly.pdbx_strand_id
1 'polypeptide(L)'
;MKTYNYEMQSAQENEIVLHEHEEIISFGEEIFAHFIKNKRKLENNSKGKPGLSTKELAGRVGVPPEMFRKIINKQKPNQSRDCIIAICAALQLDVEDTNEALRIYQFMPKLDEDSPRDKLIIQVLNSDFDIEISVSAMNDRLQRYGFQSLDIVKSRARKGKETCLVYQKAFPYEVKKKNVRTSVNDMFYGDPYESLSTAYDFHRYRCIATMWLDDTQNKKQYKLTAEPDGNYFLEILPWPDAPETPFRSFKSIDETDVFRDCFLELQSMAKSEQRHMEEYLNDTRNYYERINADILHDSIHVYFEKYNYTIPERNEYYLMEYIDGIYRLSVSHNSQFMSKYLTSGEYREHYGNAESMLIKTYDSIEEIEALYYSPDLPQESKEVLMLRKIAYKKMQLVIDKYLEQLRARTVFVRNLERIWDDQDRVCAYYGLEKEFQCKLDDECGDFMTAELESADIIDSDGQKVTVTLSDLRRAFELGYKDTAEICCVLRKKGSIEAVLQ
;
A
#
# COMPACT_ATOMS: atom_id res chain seq x y z
N MET A 1 64.78 -3.17 2.49
CA MET A 1 63.90 -2.42 3.42
C MET A 1 62.54 -2.01 2.83
N LYS A 2 62.16 -2.44 1.61
CA LYS A 2 60.81 -2.16 1.04
C LYS A 2 59.89 -3.39 0.91
N THR A 3 60.41 -4.60 1.12
CA THR A 3 59.62 -5.84 1.04
C THR A 3 58.98 -6.26 2.37
N TYR A 4 59.55 -5.87 3.51
CA TYR A 4 59.02 -6.25 4.84
C TYR A 4 57.73 -5.51 5.25
N ASN A 5 57.48 -4.30 4.71
CA ASN A 5 56.29 -3.53 5.05
C ASN A 5 55.02 -4.00 4.31
N TYR A 6 55.16 -4.66 3.16
CA TYR A 6 54.02 -5.11 2.36
C TYR A 6 53.42 -6.42 2.91
N GLU A 7 54.26 -7.31 3.46
CA GLU A 7 53.80 -8.55 4.10
C GLU A 7 53.17 -8.29 5.48
N MET A 8 53.63 -7.27 6.22
CA MET A 8 52.97 -6.87 7.48
C MET A 8 51.62 -6.17 7.26
N GLN A 9 51.49 -5.35 6.20
CA GLN A 9 50.21 -4.72 5.87
C GLN A 9 49.19 -5.74 5.35
N SER A 10 49.59 -6.72 4.52
CA SER A 10 48.66 -7.75 4.05
C SER A 10 48.29 -8.77 5.13
N ALA A 11 49.16 -9.01 6.11
CA ALA A 11 48.83 -9.82 7.28
C ALA A 11 47.85 -9.10 8.21
N GLN A 12 48.03 -7.80 8.46
CA GLN A 12 47.11 -6.98 9.26
C GLN A 12 45.76 -6.76 8.56
N GLU A 13 45.72 -6.55 7.25
CA GLU A 13 44.47 -6.45 6.49
C GLU A 13 43.70 -7.78 6.47
N ASN A 14 44.38 -8.93 6.37
CA ASN A 14 43.72 -10.23 6.47
C ASN A 14 43.25 -10.55 7.91
N GLU A 15 43.96 -10.11 8.94
CA GLU A 15 43.52 -10.25 10.34
C GLU A 15 42.30 -9.36 10.65
N ILE A 16 42.24 -8.15 10.10
CA ILE A 16 41.08 -7.23 10.21
C ILE A 16 39.88 -7.79 9.44
N VAL A 17 40.07 -8.32 8.23
CA VAL A 17 38.98 -8.93 7.45
C VAL A 17 38.47 -10.22 8.10
N LEU A 18 39.33 -10.99 8.77
CA LEU A 18 38.93 -12.17 9.55
C LEU A 18 38.21 -11.77 10.85
N HIS A 19 38.66 -10.72 11.55
CA HIS A 19 37.99 -10.21 12.74
C HIS A 19 36.66 -9.53 12.43
N GLU A 20 36.53 -8.80 11.31
CA GLU A 20 35.27 -8.24 10.82
C GLU A 20 34.32 -9.34 10.35
N HIS A 21 34.82 -10.40 9.71
CA HIS A 21 33.99 -11.57 9.39
C HIS A 21 33.53 -12.32 10.65
N GLU A 22 34.37 -12.49 11.67
CA GLU A 22 33.98 -13.12 12.94
C GLU A 22 33.05 -12.22 13.78
N GLU A 23 33.21 -10.90 13.76
CA GLU A 23 32.29 -9.95 14.39
C GLU A 23 30.93 -9.87 13.67
N ILE A 24 30.90 -9.90 12.33
CA ILE A 24 29.67 -9.99 11.53
C ILE A 24 28.96 -11.34 11.76
N ILE A 25 29.71 -12.43 11.95
CA ILE A 25 29.14 -13.74 12.30
C ILE A 25 28.56 -13.72 13.72
N SER A 26 29.22 -13.07 14.69
CA SER A 26 28.69 -12.98 16.07
C SER A 26 27.50 -12.02 16.21
N PHE A 27 27.46 -10.90 15.47
CA PHE A 27 26.28 -10.02 15.39
C PHE A 27 25.13 -10.71 14.65
N GLY A 28 25.42 -11.55 13.65
CA GLY A 28 24.45 -12.35 12.88
C GLY A 28 23.72 -13.43 13.67
N GLU A 29 24.26 -13.90 14.80
CA GLU A 29 23.66 -14.94 15.64
C GLU A 29 22.48 -14.42 16.49
N GLU A 30 22.50 -13.14 16.90
CA GLU A 30 21.41 -12.53 17.67
C GLU A 30 20.30 -11.92 16.79
N ILE A 31 20.58 -11.55 15.54
CA ILE A 31 19.62 -10.84 14.65
C ILE A 31 18.36 -11.68 14.39
N PHE A 32 18.49 -12.98 14.10
CA PHE A 32 17.32 -13.82 13.83
C PHE A 32 16.49 -14.06 15.09
N ALA A 33 17.16 -14.33 16.23
CA ALA A 33 16.50 -14.50 17.51
C ALA A 33 15.75 -13.24 17.94
N HIS A 34 16.36 -12.07 17.72
CA HIS A 34 15.77 -10.76 17.98
C HIS A 34 14.61 -10.46 17.03
N PHE A 35 14.75 -10.73 15.73
CA PHE A 35 13.68 -10.59 14.72
C PHE A 35 12.43 -11.39 15.12
N ILE A 36 12.59 -12.69 15.41
CA ILE A 36 11.49 -13.56 15.85
C ILE A 36 10.90 -13.10 17.19
N LYS A 37 11.73 -12.63 18.13
CA LYS A 37 11.28 -12.09 19.41
C LYS A 37 10.46 -10.80 19.24
N ASN A 38 10.85 -9.92 18.32
CA ASN A 38 10.14 -8.68 18.04
C ASN A 38 8.81 -8.94 17.34
N LYS A 39 8.78 -9.81 16.32
CA LYS A 39 7.54 -10.19 15.64
C LYS A 39 6.55 -10.87 16.56
N ARG A 40 7.02 -11.73 17.48
CA ARG A 40 6.19 -12.28 18.57
C ARG A 40 5.60 -11.21 19.48
N LYS A 41 6.33 -10.12 19.77
CA LYS A 41 5.79 -9.01 20.58
C LYS A 41 4.72 -8.20 19.83
N LEU A 42 4.83 -8.08 18.51
CA LEU A 42 3.86 -7.34 17.68
C LEU A 42 2.52 -8.10 17.57
N GLU A 43 2.55 -9.43 17.47
CA GLU A 43 1.34 -10.27 17.58
C GLU A 43 0.63 -10.07 18.94
N ASN A 44 1.40 -9.85 20.02
CA ASN A 44 0.85 -9.66 21.37
C ASN A 44 0.03 -8.36 21.51
N ASN A 45 0.41 -7.30 20.80
CA ASN A 45 -0.26 -6.00 20.90
C ASN A 45 -1.53 -5.90 20.04
N SER A 46 -1.67 -6.75 19.02
CA SER A 46 -2.73 -6.65 18.02
C SER A 46 -4.02 -7.42 18.40
N LYS A 47 -3.98 -8.34 19.37
CA LYS A 47 -5.16 -9.18 19.74
C LYS A 47 -5.50 -9.26 21.24
N GLY A 48 -4.87 -8.47 22.12
CA GLY A 48 -5.20 -8.40 23.56
C GLY A 48 -5.03 -9.71 24.35
N LYS A 49 -4.34 -10.72 23.79
CA LYS A 49 -4.11 -12.05 24.39
C LYS A 49 -2.73 -12.13 25.06
N PRO A 50 -2.56 -12.97 26.11
CA PRO A 50 -1.25 -13.24 26.69
C PRO A 50 -0.32 -13.80 25.60
N GLY A 51 0.88 -13.24 25.51
CA GLY A 51 1.70 -13.37 24.32
C GLY A 51 2.20 -14.77 24.00
N LEU A 52 2.40 -15.05 22.71
CA LEU A 52 2.82 -16.37 22.22
C LEU A 52 4.19 -16.74 22.79
N SER A 53 4.25 -17.77 23.62
CA SER A 53 5.49 -18.27 24.23
C SER A 53 6.36 -19.02 23.22
N THR A 54 7.67 -19.12 23.50
CA THR A 54 8.60 -19.88 22.65
C THR A 54 8.20 -21.37 22.59
N LYS A 55 7.50 -21.86 23.61
CA LYS A 55 7.02 -23.25 23.71
C LYS A 55 5.77 -23.47 22.86
N GLU A 56 4.85 -22.51 22.82
CA GLU A 56 3.65 -22.56 21.98
C GLU A 56 4.00 -22.44 20.50
N LEU A 57 4.91 -21.52 20.15
CA LEU A 57 5.39 -21.41 18.78
C LEU A 57 6.10 -22.69 18.31
N ALA A 58 6.94 -23.29 19.16
CA ALA A 58 7.55 -24.58 18.86
C ALA A 58 6.48 -25.67 18.62
N GLY A 59 5.39 -25.66 19.38
CA GLY A 59 4.23 -26.53 19.20
C GLY A 59 3.52 -26.31 17.86
N ARG A 60 3.27 -25.05 17.47
CA ARG A 60 2.65 -24.70 16.17
C ARG A 60 3.48 -25.12 14.97
N VAL A 61 4.81 -25.04 15.08
CA VAL A 61 5.75 -25.48 14.04
C VAL A 61 5.93 -27.00 14.04
N GLY A 62 5.58 -27.70 15.12
CA GLY A 62 5.76 -29.14 15.25
C GLY A 62 7.18 -29.57 15.61
N VAL A 63 7.94 -28.70 16.28
CA VAL A 63 9.35 -28.93 16.65
C VAL A 63 9.50 -29.01 18.18
N PRO A 64 10.34 -29.92 18.71
CA PRO A 64 10.61 -29.96 20.15
C PRO A 64 11.16 -28.62 20.67
N PRO A 65 10.69 -28.08 21.82
CA PRO A 65 11.06 -26.74 22.30
C PRO A 65 12.58 -26.50 22.43
N GLU A 66 13.34 -27.53 22.79
CA GLU A 66 14.80 -27.45 22.85
C GLU A 66 15.46 -27.32 21.46
N MET A 67 14.93 -28.05 20.48
CA MET A 67 15.38 -27.96 19.10
C MET A 67 15.02 -26.59 18.52
N PHE A 68 13.83 -26.10 18.82
CA PHE A 68 13.36 -24.79 18.41
C PHE A 68 14.24 -23.64 18.93
N ARG A 69 14.64 -23.68 20.21
CA ARG A 69 15.60 -22.72 20.78
C ARG A 69 16.95 -22.76 20.07
N LYS A 70 17.44 -23.96 19.73
CA LYS A 70 18.69 -24.12 18.97
C LYS A 70 18.59 -23.60 17.53
N ILE A 71 17.41 -23.64 16.91
CA ILE A 71 17.16 -23.07 15.59
C ILE A 71 17.14 -21.53 15.68
N ILE A 72 16.34 -20.97 16.60
CA ILE A 72 16.24 -19.51 16.79
C ILE A 72 17.60 -18.88 17.09
N ASN A 73 18.39 -19.49 17.96
CA ASN A 73 19.72 -18.99 18.33
C ASN A 73 20.82 -19.40 17.32
N LYS A 74 20.45 -19.87 16.12
CA LYS A 74 21.35 -20.34 15.05
C LYS A 74 22.39 -21.40 15.44
N GLN A 75 22.23 -22.05 16.60
CA GLN A 75 23.03 -23.21 17.03
C GLN A 75 22.83 -24.45 16.14
N LYS A 76 21.88 -24.38 15.19
CA LYS A 76 21.73 -25.33 14.09
C LYS A 76 21.69 -24.59 12.74
N PRO A 77 22.84 -24.13 12.22
CA PRO A 77 22.90 -23.31 11.02
C PRO A 77 22.25 -23.98 9.80
N ASN A 78 22.46 -25.29 9.62
CA ASN A 78 22.04 -26.03 8.42
C ASN A 78 20.56 -26.47 8.44
N GLN A 79 19.63 -25.64 8.90
CA GLN A 79 18.19 -25.91 8.75
C GLN A 79 17.76 -25.79 7.28
N SER A 80 16.69 -26.50 6.93
CA SER A 80 16.02 -26.38 5.65
C SER A 80 15.33 -25.03 5.52
N ARG A 81 15.26 -24.52 4.29
CA ARG A 81 14.48 -23.33 3.91
C ARG A 81 13.02 -23.44 4.37
N ASP A 82 12.43 -24.62 4.17
CA ASP A 82 11.08 -24.96 4.58
C ASP A 82 10.86 -24.85 6.10
N CYS A 83 11.86 -25.14 6.92
CA CYS A 83 11.77 -24.95 8.37
C CYS A 83 11.63 -23.47 8.73
N ILE A 84 12.35 -22.57 8.05
CA ILE A 84 12.25 -21.13 8.31
C ILE A 84 10.89 -20.59 7.84
N ILE A 85 10.43 -21.04 6.67
CA ILE A 85 9.08 -20.72 6.16
C ILE A 85 8.00 -21.19 7.14
N ALA A 86 8.12 -22.41 7.69
CA ALA A 86 7.16 -22.93 8.66
C ALA A 86 7.13 -22.09 9.96
N ILE A 87 8.27 -21.55 10.39
CA ILE A 87 8.34 -20.65 11.55
C ILE A 87 7.63 -19.32 11.25
N CYS A 88 7.85 -18.76 10.07
CA CYS A 88 7.23 -17.50 9.64
C CYS A 88 5.71 -17.67 9.49
N ALA A 89 5.26 -18.77 8.89
CA ALA A 89 3.85 -19.09 8.78
C ALA A 89 3.17 -19.29 10.14
N ALA A 90 3.83 -19.98 11.09
CA ALA A 90 3.30 -20.16 12.45
C ALA A 90 3.21 -18.85 13.25
N LEU A 91 3.93 -17.81 12.80
CA LEU A 91 3.89 -16.44 13.30
C LEU A 91 2.98 -15.51 12.49
N GLN A 92 2.30 -16.02 11.46
CA GLN A 92 1.45 -15.23 10.57
C GLN A 92 2.20 -14.06 9.92
N LEU A 93 3.47 -14.29 9.55
CA LEU A 93 4.27 -13.30 8.83
C LEU A 93 3.89 -13.29 7.35
N ASP A 94 3.90 -12.11 6.76
CA ASP A 94 3.71 -11.92 5.33
C ASP A 94 4.95 -12.37 4.53
N VAL A 95 4.88 -12.20 3.21
CA VAL A 95 5.93 -12.61 2.27
C VAL A 95 7.18 -11.76 2.43
N GLU A 96 7.07 -10.47 2.75
CA GLU A 96 8.21 -9.59 2.95
C GLU A 96 9.00 -9.99 4.19
N ASP A 97 8.30 -10.14 5.32
CA ASP A 97 8.86 -10.61 6.58
C ASP A 97 9.45 -12.01 6.45
N THR A 98 8.80 -12.90 5.68
CA THR A 98 9.32 -14.25 5.42
C THR A 98 10.59 -14.21 4.57
N ASN A 99 10.65 -13.36 3.55
CA ASN A 99 11.84 -13.18 2.72
C ASN A 99 13.00 -12.55 3.50
N GLU A 100 12.71 -11.60 4.40
CA GLU A 100 13.70 -11.02 5.30
C GLU A 100 14.18 -12.04 6.33
N ALA A 101 13.29 -12.88 6.88
CA ALA A 101 13.66 -13.98 7.77
C ALA A 101 14.58 -15.00 7.08
N LEU A 102 14.30 -15.36 5.82
CA LEU A 102 15.12 -16.25 5.00
C LEU A 102 16.52 -15.67 4.75
N ARG A 103 16.58 -14.36 4.44
CA ARG A 103 17.84 -13.63 4.28
C ARG A 103 18.63 -13.60 5.58
N ILE A 104 18.00 -13.21 6.70
CA ILE A 104 18.64 -13.08 8.01
C ILE A 104 19.18 -14.43 8.50
N TYR A 105 18.49 -15.56 8.25
CA TYR A 105 18.90 -16.84 8.81
C TYR A 105 20.26 -17.32 8.26
N GLN A 106 20.37 -17.48 6.93
CA GLN A 106 21.59 -17.89 6.23
C GLN A 106 21.63 -17.44 4.75
N PHE A 107 21.11 -16.25 4.43
CA PHE A 107 21.01 -15.78 3.03
C PHE A 107 20.29 -16.79 2.13
N MET A 108 19.23 -17.41 2.65
CA MET A 108 18.48 -18.41 1.88
C MET A 108 17.77 -17.74 0.70
N PRO A 109 17.57 -18.46 -0.42
CA PRO A 109 16.82 -17.94 -1.56
C PRO A 109 15.42 -17.47 -1.12
N LYS A 110 15.05 -16.26 -1.53
CA LYS A 110 13.71 -15.69 -1.37
C LYS A 110 12.66 -16.59 -2.00
N LEU A 111 11.41 -16.48 -1.55
CA LEU A 111 10.27 -17.14 -2.18
C LEU A 111 10.24 -16.76 -3.66
N ASP A 112 10.32 -17.77 -4.52
CA ASP A 112 10.44 -17.59 -5.95
C ASP A 112 9.03 -17.51 -6.55
N GLU A 113 8.68 -16.32 -7.04
CA GLU A 113 7.41 -16.11 -7.70
C GLU A 113 7.25 -16.94 -8.97
N ASP A 114 8.31 -17.44 -9.60
CA ASP A 114 8.19 -18.30 -10.79
C ASP A 114 8.03 -19.79 -10.43
N SER A 115 8.39 -20.18 -9.20
CA SER A 115 8.25 -21.55 -8.72
C SER A 115 6.79 -21.85 -8.34
N PRO A 116 6.13 -22.85 -8.98
CA PRO A 116 4.73 -23.18 -8.67
C PRO A 116 4.48 -23.58 -7.22
N ARG A 117 5.49 -24.17 -6.55
CA ARG A 117 5.44 -24.53 -5.13
C ARG A 117 5.48 -23.29 -4.25
N ASP A 118 6.39 -22.37 -4.55
CA ASP A 118 6.56 -21.14 -3.77
C ASP A 118 5.39 -20.18 -4.01
N LYS A 119 4.80 -20.13 -5.22
CA LYS A 119 3.50 -19.46 -5.48
C LYS A 119 2.42 -19.90 -4.50
N LEU A 120 2.30 -21.20 -4.22
CA LEU A 120 1.33 -21.70 -3.24
C LEU A 120 1.68 -21.30 -1.80
N ILE A 121 2.97 -21.26 -1.47
CA ILE A 121 3.45 -20.79 -0.16
C ILE A 121 3.14 -19.29 0.02
N ILE A 122 3.49 -18.47 -0.97
CA ILE A 122 3.19 -17.04 -1.07
C ILE A 122 1.69 -16.81 -0.93
N GLN A 123 0.86 -17.56 -1.66
CA GLN A 123 -0.60 -17.47 -1.55
C GLN A 123 -1.09 -17.73 -0.13
N VAL A 124 -0.55 -18.74 0.55
CA VAL A 124 -0.96 -19.04 1.92
C VAL A 124 -0.49 -17.95 2.90
N LEU A 125 0.73 -17.46 2.76
CA LEU A 125 1.28 -16.39 3.61
C LEU A 125 0.53 -15.06 3.41
N ASN A 126 0.08 -14.77 2.20
CA ASN A 126 -0.70 -13.56 1.87
C ASN A 126 -2.21 -13.70 2.11
N SER A 127 -2.70 -14.88 2.47
CA SER A 127 -4.12 -15.07 2.74
C SER A 127 -4.44 -14.53 4.14
N ASP A 128 -5.03 -13.34 4.23
CA ASP A 128 -5.59 -12.80 5.49
C ASP A 128 -6.84 -13.60 5.92
N PHE A 129 -6.66 -14.85 6.33
CA PHE A 129 -7.73 -15.55 7.02
C PHE A 129 -7.70 -15.13 8.49
N ASP A 130 -8.86 -14.79 9.06
CA ASP A 130 -9.12 -14.74 10.51
C ASP A 130 -8.89 -16.09 11.23
N ILE A 131 -8.24 -17.05 10.57
CA ILE A 131 -8.03 -18.43 10.97
C ILE A 131 -6.51 -18.60 11.14
N GLU A 132 -6.08 -19.09 12.30
CA GLU A 132 -4.68 -19.42 12.55
C GLU A 132 -4.18 -20.42 11.48
N ILE A 133 -3.33 -19.95 10.56
CA ILE A 133 -2.73 -20.79 9.53
C ILE A 133 -1.74 -21.75 10.21
N SER A 134 -2.22 -22.95 10.52
CA SER A 134 -1.36 -24.01 11.04
C SER A 134 -0.44 -24.54 9.93
N VAL A 135 0.79 -24.91 10.30
CA VAL A 135 1.75 -25.55 9.38
C VAL A 135 1.18 -26.84 8.76
N SER A 136 0.27 -27.53 9.49
CA SER A 136 -0.52 -28.64 8.95
C SER A 136 -1.42 -28.23 7.78
N ALA A 137 -2.12 -27.10 7.86
CA ALA A 137 -2.99 -26.63 6.79
C ALA A 137 -2.20 -26.24 5.53
N MET A 138 -1.00 -25.67 5.71
CA MET A 138 -0.05 -25.44 4.60
C MET A 138 0.37 -26.75 3.95
N ASN A 139 0.76 -27.75 4.75
CA ASN A 139 1.19 -29.05 4.25
C ASN A 139 0.06 -29.78 3.52
N ASP A 140 -1.18 -29.71 4.03
CA ASP A 140 -2.35 -30.27 3.37
C ASP A 140 -2.57 -29.62 2.01
N ARG A 141 -2.41 -28.29 1.91
CA ARG A 141 -2.53 -27.58 0.63
C ARG A 141 -1.41 -27.96 -0.33
N LEU A 142 -0.15 -28.02 0.12
CA LEU A 142 0.96 -28.47 -0.72
C LEU A 142 0.73 -29.89 -1.26
N GLN A 143 0.29 -30.81 -0.41
CA GLN A 143 0.00 -32.18 -0.79
C GLN A 143 -1.17 -32.29 -1.78
N ARG A 144 -2.23 -31.48 -1.63
CA ARG A 144 -3.37 -31.44 -2.58
C ARG A 144 -2.93 -31.12 -4.00
N TYR A 145 -1.97 -30.21 -4.15
CA TYR A 145 -1.42 -29.81 -5.45
C TYR A 145 -0.22 -30.68 -5.90
N GLY A 146 0.04 -31.80 -5.20
CA GLY A 146 1.10 -32.75 -5.57
C GLY A 146 2.52 -32.32 -5.20
N PHE A 147 2.68 -31.29 -4.36
CA PHE A 147 3.97 -30.83 -3.89
C PHE A 147 4.37 -31.50 -2.57
N GLN A 148 5.68 -31.56 -2.33
CA GLN A 148 6.22 -32.03 -1.06
C GLN A 148 5.88 -31.06 0.07
N SER A 149 5.41 -31.60 1.19
CA SER A 149 5.26 -30.88 2.45
C SER A 149 6.54 -30.18 2.87
N LEU A 150 6.42 -29.16 3.71
CA LEU A 150 7.54 -28.44 4.27
C LEU A 150 8.43 -29.41 5.06
N ASP A 151 9.71 -29.49 4.70
CA ASP A 151 10.71 -30.24 5.46
C ASP A 151 11.11 -29.46 6.72
N ILE A 152 10.43 -29.70 7.84
CA ILE A 152 10.63 -28.93 9.09
C ILE A 152 11.77 -29.50 9.94
N VAL A 153 11.99 -30.81 9.88
CA VAL A 153 13.08 -31.49 10.58
C VAL A 153 13.70 -32.42 9.56
N LYS A 154 14.99 -32.24 9.24
CA LYS A 154 15.80 -33.18 8.43
C LYS A 154 15.63 -34.58 8.98
N SER A 155 14.61 -35.29 8.50
CA SER A 155 14.33 -36.62 8.96
C SER A 155 15.42 -37.48 8.32
N ARG A 156 16.29 -38.07 9.14
CA ARG A 156 17.12 -39.16 8.65
C ARG A 156 16.13 -40.18 8.12
N ALA A 157 16.09 -40.31 6.79
CA ALA A 157 15.16 -41.13 6.04
C ALA A 157 14.70 -42.34 6.87
N ARG A 158 13.45 -42.30 7.36
CA ARG A 158 12.78 -43.53 7.77
C ARG A 158 12.50 -44.28 6.47
N LYS A 159 13.48 -45.08 6.04
CA LYS A 159 13.27 -46.18 5.10
C LYS A 159 12.18 -47.08 5.69
N GLY A 160 10.93 -46.83 5.31
CA GLY A 160 9.79 -47.61 5.78
C GLY A 160 8.50 -46.81 5.80
N LYS A 161 7.77 -46.88 4.69
CA LYS A 161 6.37 -46.45 4.53
C LYS A 161 6.10 -44.95 4.75
N GLU A 162 6.58 -44.12 3.83
CA GLU A 162 5.79 -42.96 3.42
C GLU A 162 4.65 -43.49 2.56
N THR A 163 3.55 -43.87 3.21
CA THR A 163 2.28 -43.92 2.51
C THR A 163 1.92 -42.48 2.16
N CYS A 164 2.17 -42.08 0.91
CA CYS A 164 1.37 -41.04 0.27
C CYS A 164 -0.10 -41.49 0.39
N LEU A 165 -0.76 -41.11 1.48
CA LEU A 165 -2.21 -41.16 1.56
C LEU A 165 -2.70 -40.01 0.70
N VAL A 166 -2.80 -40.31 -0.60
CA VAL A 166 -3.48 -39.50 -1.59
C VAL A 166 -4.94 -39.37 -1.15
N TYR A 167 -5.25 -38.34 -0.37
CA TYR A 167 -6.62 -37.83 -0.24
C TYR A 167 -6.86 -36.81 -1.35
N GLN A 168 -6.81 -37.29 -2.60
CA GLN A 168 -7.43 -36.58 -3.72
C GLN A 168 -8.91 -36.96 -3.71
N LYS A 169 -9.78 -36.09 -3.19
CA LYS A 169 -10.99 -35.84 -3.99
C LYS A 169 -10.44 -35.19 -5.25
N ALA A 170 -10.30 -35.96 -6.32
CA ALA A 170 -9.87 -35.42 -7.60
C ALA A 170 -10.78 -34.24 -7.91
N PHE A 171 -10.21 -33.03 -7.92
CA PHE A 171 -10.95 -31.85 -8.30
C PHE A 171 -11.50 -32.11 -9.70
N PRO A 172 -12.83 -32.07 -9.90
CA PRO A 172 -13.46 -32.68 -11.06
C PRO A 172 -13.24 -31.90 -12.37
N TYR A 173 -12.58 -30.73 -12.30
CA TYR A 173 -12.41 -29.82 -13.42
C TYR A 173 -10.93 -29.62 -13.77
N GLU A 174 -10.65 -29.49 -15.06
CA GLU A 174 -9.30 -29.18 -15.55
C GLU A 174 -9.11 -27.66 -15.62
N VAL A 175 -8.04 -27.13 -15.02
CA VAL A 175 -7.71 -25.70 -15.12
C VAL A 175 -7.06 -25.41 -16.47
N LYS A 176 -7.73 -24.63 -17.33
CA LYS A 176 -7.19 -24.24 -18.64
C LYS A 176 -6.31 -22.99 -18.57
N LYS A 177 -6.76 -21.99 -17.81
CA LYS A 177 -6.10 -20.70 -17.76
C LYS A 177 -6.37 -20.02 -16.43
N LYS A 178 -5.38 -19.26 -15.96
CA LYS A 178 -5.53 -18.26 -14.90
C LYS A 178 -5.03 -16.93 -15.46
N ASN A 179 -5.66 -15.85 -15.04
CA ASN A 179 -5.23 -14.51 -15.38
C ASN A 179 -5.56 -13.57 -14.24
N VAL A 180 -4.70 -12.58 -14.01
CA VAL A 180 -4.98 -11.45 -13.15
C VAL A 180 -4.82 -10.20 -13.97
N ARG A 181 -5.67 -9.21 -13.74
CA ARG A 181 -5.58 -7.93 -14.42
C ARG A 181 -6.03 -6.81 -13.50
N THR A 182 -5.37 -5.67 -13.64
CA THR A 182 -5.90 -4.40 -13.19
C THR A 182 -6.70 -3.77 -14.32
N SER A 183 -7.93 -3.36 -14.03
CA SER A 183 -8.82 -2.65 -14.94
C SER A 183 -9.28 -1.35 -14.29
N VAL A 184 -9.60 -0.35 -15.10
CA VAL A 184 -10.30 0.84 -14.60
C VAL A 184 -11.80 0.59 -14.77
N ASN A 185 -12.61 0.95 -13.78
CA ASN A 185 -14.06 0.91 -13.94
C ASN A 185 -14.47 1.93 -15.02
N ASP A 186 -15.24 1.47 -16.00
CA ASP A 186 -15.81 2.25 -17.11
C ASP A 186 -14.83 2.83 -18.16
N MET A 187 -15.39 3.24 -19.30
CA MET A 187 -14.69 3.67 -20.53
C MET A 187 -13.84 4.96 -20.37
N PHE A 188 -13.56 5.38 -19.13
CA PHE A 188 -12.85 6.62 -18.83
C PHE A 188 -11.36 6.33 -18.60
N TYR A 189 -10.53 6.81 -19.52
CA TYR A 189 -9.09 6.88 -19.31
C TYR A 189 -8.78 8.17 -18.54
N GLY A 190 -8.25 8.06 -17.32
CA GLY A 190 -7.83 9.19 -16.49
C GLY A 190 -8.83 9.56 -15.40
N ASP A 191 -8.80 10.82 -14.96
CA ASP A 191 -9.70 11.34 -13.95
C ASP A 191 -11.03 11.80 -14.56
N PRO A 192 -12.16 11.10 -14.32
CA PRO A 192 -13.46 11.50 -14.85
C PRO A 192 -13.95 12.84 -14.30
N TYR A 193 -13.48 13.22 -13.11
CA TYR A 193 -13.93 14.43 -12.40
C TYR A 193 -13.03 15.64 -12.65
N GLU A 194 -11.89 15.49 -13.34
CA GLU A 194 -10.93 16.58 -13.57
C GLU A 194 -10.63 17.38 -12.28
N SER A 195 -10.42 16.67 -11.16
CA SER A 195 -10.33 17.23 -9.81
C SER A 195 -9.03 16.81 -9.14
N LEU A 196 -8.29 17.76 -8.55
CA LEU A 196 -7.02 17.43 -7.89
C LEU A 196 -7.19 16.38 -6.77
N SER A 197 -8.29 16.48 -6.02
CA SER A 197 -8.60 15.56 -4.92
C SER A 197 -8.92 14.14 -5.37
N THR A 198 -9.18 13.90 -6.65
CA THR A 198 -9.48 12.56 -7.17
C THR A 198 -8.45 12.07 -8.17
N ALA A 199 -7.50 12.90 -8.61
CA ALA A 199 -6.52 12.59 -9.64
C ALA A 199 -5.69 11.31 -9.36
N TYR A 200 -5.50 10.95 -8.10
CA TYR A 200 -4.71 9.79 -7.66
C TYR A 200 -5.52 8.79 -6.83
N ASP A 201 -6.85 8.81 -6.97
CA ASP A 201 -7.75 7.91 -6.26
C ASP A 201 -7.53 6.45 -6.67
N PHE A 202 -7.21 5.61 -5.68
CA PHE A 202 -6.92 4.19 -5.88
C PHE A 202 -8.19 3.35 -6.08
N HIS A 203 -9.36 3.83 -5.67
CA HIS A 203 -10.64 3.13 -5.84
C HIS A 203 -11.07 2.97 -7.30
N ARG A 204 -10.43 3.70 -8.22
CA ARG A 204 -10.66 3.62 -9.66
C ARG A 204 -10.13 2.33 -10.27
N TYR A 205 -9.13 1.74 -9.63
CA TYR A 205 -8.49 0.52 -10.10
C TYR A 205 -9.18 -0.68 -9.49
N ARG A 206 -9.71 -1.54 -10.36
CA ARG A 206 -10.32 -2.80 -10.01
C ARG A 206 -9.39 -3.94 -10.43
N CYS A 207 -8.80 -4.59 -9.45
CA CYS A 207 -7.97 -5.79 -9.64
C CYS A 207 -8.86 -7.02 -9.64
N ILE A 208 -8.79 -7.82 -10.70
CA ILE A 208 -9.67 -8.99 -10.89
C ILE A 208 -8.83 -10.18 -11.29
N ALA A 209 -9.00 -11.29 -10.56
CA ALA A 209 -8.42 -12.57 -10.93
C ALA A 209 -9.49 -13.48 -11.53
N THR A 210 -9.12 -14.21 -12.59
CA THR A 210 -10.01 -15.08 -13.36
C THR A 210 -9.40 -16.46 -13.60
N MET A 211 -10.20 -17.51 -13.46
CA MET A 211 -9.83 -18.90 -13.75
C MET A 211 -10.84 -19.52 -14.71
N TRP A 212 -10.34 -20.19 -15.75
CA TRP A 212 -11.15 -20.97 -16.67
C TRP A 212 -10.97 -22.46 -16.38
N LEU A 213 -12.09 -23.14 -16.15
CA LEU A 213 -12.16 -24.56 -15.83
C LEU A 213 -12.96 -25.29 -16.90
N ASP A 214 -12.47 -26.45 -17.33
CA ASP A 214 -13.17 -27.35 -18.24
C ASP A 214 -13.81 -28.50 -17.46
N ASP A 215 -15.11 -28.68 -17.65
CA ASP A 215 -15.88 -29.84 -17.21
C ASP A 215 -16.08 -30.76 -18.41
N THR A 216 -15.12 -31.65 -18.60
CA THR A 216 -15.12 -32.62 -19.71
C THR A 216 -16.28 -33.61 -19.60
N GLN A 217 -16.81 -33.86 -18.40
CA GLN A 217 -17.93 -34.77 -18.18
C GLN A 217 -19.24 -34.16 -18.65
N ASN A 218 -19.50 -32.91 -18.27
CA ASN A 218 -20.75 -32.23 -18.61
C ASN A 218 -20.66 -31.36 -19.88
N LYS A 219 -19.49 -31.30 -20.53
CA LYS A 219 -19.21 -30.45 -21.70
C LYS A 219 -19.52 -28.98 -21.42
N LYS A 220 -19.06 -28.48 -20.28
CA LYS A 220 -19.23 -27.07 -19.86
C LYS A 220 -17.87 -26.45 -19.59
N GLN A 221 -17.82 -25.13 -19.68
CA GLN A 221 -16.70 -24.35 -19.16
C GLN A 221 -17.21 -23.46 -18.04
N TYR A 222 -16.41 -23.30 -16.99
CA TYR A 222 -16.67 -22.37 -15.91
C TYR A 222 -15.62 -21.27 -15.95
N LYS A 223 -16.07 -20.03 -15.87
CA LYS A 223 -15.20 -18.89 -15.62
C LYS A 223 -15.48 -18.39 -14.21
N LEU A 224 -14.50 -18.61 -13.34
CA LEU A 224 -14.50 -18.10 -11.97
C LEU A 224 -13.81 -16.75 -11.96
N THR A 225 -14.36 -15.80 -11.23
CA THR A 225 -13.82 -14.45 -11.06
C THR A 225 -13.82 -14.11 -9.58
N ALA A 226 -12.71 -13.61 -9.05
CA ALA A 226 -12.62 -13.12 -7.67
C ALA A 226 -12.01 -11.72 -7.62
N GLU A 227 -12.50 -10.94 -6.67
CA GLU A 227 -11.99 -9.62 -6.30
C GLU A 227 -11.27 -9.67 -4.94
N PRO A 228 -10.45 -8.67 -4.61
CA PRO A 228 -9.70 -8.64 -3.36
C PRO A 228 -10.60 -8.61 -2.12
N ASP A 229 -11.72 -7.90 -2.22
CA ASP A 229 -12.72 -7.67 -1.17
C ASP A 229 -13.59 -8.90 -0.85
N GLY A 230 -13.46 -9.98 -1.63
CA GLY A 230 -14.22 -11.21 -1.43
C GLY A 230 -15.51 -11.29 -2.23
N ASN A 231 -15.69 -10.47 -3.26
CA ASN A 231 -16.73 -10.72 -4.26
C ASN A 231 -16.30 -11.88 -5.19
N TYR A 232 -17.17 -12.88 -5.31
CA TYR A 232 -16.92 -14.05 -6.15
C TYR A 232 -18.02 -14.21 -7.20
N PHE A 233 -17.61 -14.51 -8.44
CA PHE A 233 -18.53 -14.71 -9.56
C PHE A 233 -18.23 -16.00 -10.30
N LEU A 234 -19.28 -16.70 -10.69
CA LEU A 234 -19.26 -17.89 -11.54
C LEU A 234 -20.08 -17.60 -12.79
N GLU A 235 -19.42 -17.65 -13.94
CA GLU A 235 -20.06 -17.70 -15.25
C GLU A 235 -19.99 -19.14 -15.78
N ILE A 236 -21.15 -19.71 -16.11
CA ILE A 236 -21.23 -21.00 -16.79
C ILE A 236 -21.30 -20.73 -18.29
N LEU A 237 -20.22 -21.06 -18.99
CA LEU A 237 -20.13 -20.92 -20.44
C LEU A 237 -20.56 -22.26 -21.07
N PRO A 238 -21.68 -22.29 -21.79
CA PRO A 238 -22.06 -23.48 -22.53
C PRO A 238 -21.07 -23.72 -23.68
N TRP A 239 -20.92 -24.98 -24.10
CA TRP A 239 -20.33 -25.32 -25.40
C TRP A 239 -21.12 -24.61 -26.52
N PRO A 240 -20.48 -24.25 -27.66
CA PRO A 240 -21.01 -23.24 -28.57
C PRO A 240 -22.45 -23.59 -28.99
N ASP A 241 -23.36 -22.60 -28.85
CA ASP A 241 -24.78 -22.55 -29.31
C ASP A 241 -25.88 -22.35 -28.24
N ALA A 242 -25.58 -22.04 -26.96
CA ALA A 242 -26.63 -21.69 -25.99
C ALA A 242 -26.75 -20.16 -25.74
N PRO A 243 -27.99 -19.62 -25.69
CA PRO A 243 -28.26 -18.18 -25.74
C PRO A 243 -28.07 -17.42 -24.41
N GLU A 244 -27.90 -18.12 -23.28
CA GLU A 244 -27.69 -17.49 -21.97
C GLU A 244 -26.58 -18.21 -21.21
N THR A 245 -25.62 -17.42 -20.69
CA THR A 245 -24.57 -17.88 -19.77
C THR A 245 -25.06 -17.69 -18.33
N PRO A 246 -25.44 -18.75 -17.58
CA PRO A 246 -25.84 -18.60 -16.18
C PRO A 246 -24.73 -17.88 -15.39
N PHE A 247 -25.10 -16.80 -14.70
CA PHE A 247 -24.23 -16.02 -13.84
C PHE A 247 -24.67 -16.18 -12.39
N ARG A 248 -23.72 -16.46 -11.50
CA ARG A 248 -23.95 -16.54 -10.05
C ARG A 248 -22.91 -15.72 -9.31
N SER A 249 -23.36 -14.78 -8.49
CA SER A 249 -22.52 -14.10 -7.50
C SER A 249 -22.63 -14.79 -6.15
N PHE A 250 -21.54 -14.80 -5.40
CA PHE A 250 -21.49 -15.30 -4.03
C PHE A 250 -20.96 -14.19 -3.13
N LYS A 251 -21.57 -14.05 -1.95
CA LYS A 251 -21.17 -13.03 -0.96
C LYS A 251 -20.18 -13.58 0.07
N SER A 252 -20.10 -14.89 0.20
CA SER A 252 -19.18 -15.56 1.11
C SER A 252 -18.51 -16.74 0.42
N ILE A 253 -17.26 -16.99 0.80
CA ILE A 253 -16.47 -18.12 0.31
C ILE A 253 -17.12 -19.46 0.63
N ASP A 254 -17.90 -19.56 1.71
CA ASP A 254 -18.55 -20.79 2.13
C ASP A 254 -19.72 -21.19 1.20
N GLU A 255 -20.26 -20.23 0.44
CA GLU A 255 -21.34 -20.47 -0.54
C GLU A 255 -20.82 -21.06 -1.86
N THR A 256 -19.50 -21.13 -2.04
CA THR A 256 -18.85 -21.48 -3.32
C THR A 256 -18.63 -22.99 -3.51
N ASP A 257 -19.05 -23.80 -2.54
CA ASP A 257 -19.06 -25.27 -2.58
C ASP A 257 -17.74 -25.88 -3.08
N VAL A 258 -17.78 -26.51 -4.26
CA VAL A 258 -16.67 -27.23 -4.89
C VAL A 258 -15.59 -26.29 -5.43
N PHE A 259 -15.91 -25.01 -5.66
CA PHE A 259 -14.99 -24.00 -6.19
C PHE A 259 -14.23 -23.23 -5.10
N ARG A 260 -14.47 -23.55 -3.82
CA ARG A 260 -13.88 -22.87 -2.67
C ARG A 260 -12.37 -22.64 -2.81
N ASP A 261 -11.62 -23.71 -3.05
CA ASP A 261 -10.15 -23.62 -3.15
C ASP A 261 -9.70 -22.79 -4.36
N CYS A 262 -10.45 -22.81 -5.48
CA CYS A 262 -10.18 -21.98 -6.65
C CYS A 262 -10.43 -20.50 -6.37
N PHE A 263 -11.52 -20.15 -5.68
CA PHE A 263 -11.82 -18.76 -5.32
C PHE A 263 -10.82 -18.22 -4.30
N LEU A 264 -10.36 -19.03 -3.35
CA LEU A 264 -9.29 -18.63 -2.43
C LEU A 264 -7.98 -18.34 -3.16
N GLU A 265 -7.62 -19.16 -4.14
CA GLU A 265 -6.46 -18.90 -4.99
C GLU A 265 -6.63 -17.59 -5.79
N LEU A 266 -7.79 -17.41 -6.43
CA LEU A 266 -8.07 -16.20 -7.21
C LEU A 266 -8.07 -14.94 -6.35
N GLN A 267 -8.69 -14.98 -5.17
CA GLN A 267 -8.68 -13.85 -4.24
C GLN A 267 -7.26 -13.47 -3.82
N SER A 268 -6.40 -14.45 -3.54
CA SER A 268 -5.00 -14.20 -3.22
C SER A 268 -4.26 -13.56 -4.40
N MET A 269 -4.51 -14.03 -5.63
CA MET A 269 -3.96 -13.39 -6.84
C MET A 269 -4.45 -11.95 -7.00
N ALA A 270 -5.74 -11.69 -6.79
CA ALA A 270 -6.32 -10.36 -6.90
C ALA A 270 -5.77 -9.40 -5.83
N LYS A 271 -5.63 -9.86 -4.58
CA LYS A 271 -4.98 -9.10 -3.50
C LYS A 271 -3.51 -8.78 -3.80
N SER A 272 -2.78 -9.74 -4.35
CA SER A 272 -1.38 -9.52 -4.75
C SER A 272 -1.25 -8.46 -5.84
N GLU A 273 -2.14 -8.51 -6.84
CA GLU A 273 -2.20 -7.49 -7.89
C GLU A 273 -2.61 -6.12 -7.34
N GLN A 274 -3.55 -6.07 -6.39
CA GLN A 274 -3.94 -4.83 -5.72
C GLN A 274 -2.76 -4.21 -4.97
N ARG A 275 -2.02 -4.99 -4.17
CA ARG A 275 -0.83 -4.49 -3.46
C ARG A 275 0.22 -3.97 -4.43
N HIS A 276 0.50 -4.73 -5.51
CA HIS A 276 1.41 -4.29 -6.56
C HIS A 276 0.95 -2.97 -7.20
N MET A 277 -0.35 -2.84 -7.52
CA MET A 277 -0.91 -1.60 -8.04
C MET A 277 -0.77 -0.44 -7.04
N GLU A 278 -1.08 -0.67 -5.77
CA GLU A 278 -0.93 0.31 -4.68
C GLU A 278 0.53 0.78 -4.53
N GLU A 279 1.52 -0.12 -4.61
CA GLU A 279 2.95 0.25 -4.62
C GLU A 279 3.28 1.22 -5.75
N TYR A 280 2.73 0.98 -6.96
CA TYR A 280 2.90 1.89 -8.08
C TYR A 280 2.25 3.25 -7.83
N LEU A 281 1.05 3.26 -7.25
CA LEU A 281 0.36 4.49 -6.84
C LEU A 281 1.09 5.24 -5.72
N ASN A 282 1.82 4.55 -4.85
CA ASN A 282 2.54 5.19 -3.74
C ASN A 282 3.83 5.88 -4.19
N ASP A 283 4.35 5.59 -5.39
CA ASP A 283 5.63 6.11 -5.86
C ASP A 283 5.49 7.18 -6.95
N THR A 284 5.82 8.44 -6.62
CA THR A 284 5.81 9.57 -7.58
C THR A 284 6.71 9.38 -8.79
N ARG A 285 7.73 8.51 -8.72
CA ARG A 285 8.57 8.14 -9.88
C ARG A 285 7.77 7.45 -11.00
N ASN A 286 6.55 6.97 -10.73
CA ASN A 286 5.68 6.42 -11.78
C ASN A 286 4.82 7.49 -12.49
N TYR A 287 4.84 8.74 -12.01
CA TYR A 287 3.95 9.81 -12.45
C TYR A 287 4.68 11.02 -13.05
N TYR A 288 6.01 11.00 -13.06
CA TYR A 288 6.90 12.13 -13.35
C TYR A 288 6.80 13.25 -12.31
N GLU A 289 5.61 13.79 -12.08
CA GLU A 289 5.31 14.78 -11.05
C GLU A 289 3.85 14.67 -10.58
N ARG A 290 3.56 15.11 -9.35
CA ARG A 290 2.22 15.08 -8.76
C ARG A 290 1.92 16.35 -8.00
N ILE A 291 0.66 16.77 -8.04
CA ILE A 291 0.20 17.96 -7.32
C ILE A 291 -1.19 17.74 -6.73
N ASN A 292 -1.41 18.24 -5.53
CA ASN A 292 -2.75 18.41 -4.99
C ASN A 292 -2.79 19.66 -4.09
N ALA A 293 -3.99 20.07 -3.72
CA ALA A 293 -4.22 21.11 -2.74
C ALA A 293 -5.38 20.74 -1.82
N ASP A 294 -5.34 21.24 -0.60
CA ASP A 294 -6.43 21.20 0.38
C ASP A 294 -6.38 22.42 1.31
N ILE A 295 -7.28 22.45 2.29
CA ILE A 295 -7.31 23.52 3.30
C ILE A 295 -6.60 23.02 4.55
N LEU A 296 -5.63 23.80 5.03
CA LEU A 296 -4.90 23.54 6.25
C LEU A 296 -4.72 24.84 7.04
N HIS A 297 -5.15 24.85 8.30
CA HIS A 297 -5.06 26.01 9.20
C HIS A 297 -5.63 27.32 8.59
N ASP A 298 -6.85 27.27 8.07
CA ASP A 298 -7.54 28.42 7.45
C ASP A 298 -6.83 29.00 6.20
N SER A 299 -5.89 28.27 5.58
CA SER A 299 -5.17 28.69 4.38
C SER A 299 -5.10 27.56 3.35
N ILE A 300 -4.90 27.92 2.07
CA ILE A 300 -4.67 26.92 1.03
C ILE A 300 -3.31 26.27 1.27
N HIS A 301 -3.29 24.94 1.31
CA HIS A 301 -2.08 24.14 1.31
C HIS A 301 -1.96 23.50 -0.06
N VAL A 302 -0.89 23.84 -0.78
CA VAL A 302 -0.56 23.19 -2.06
C VAL A 302 0.70 22.36 -1.84
N TYR A 303 0.69 21.12 -2.29
CA TYR A 303 1.88 20.28 -2.24
C TYR A 303 2.14 19.61 -3.58
N PHE A 304 3.40 19.68 -4.00
CA PHE A 304 3.88 19.23 -5.29
C PHE A 304 5.08 18.31 -5.09
N GLU A 305 5.02 17.09 -5.62
CA GLU A 305 6.14 16.15 -5.55
C GLU A 305 6.71 15.81 -6.92
N LYS A 306 8.03 15.67 -7.01
CA LYS A 306 8.75 15.23 -8.19
C LYS A 306 9.92 14.35 -7.83
N TYR A 307 10.14 13.29 -8.63
CA TYR A 307 11.33 12.46 -8.52
C TYR A 307 12.54 13.09 -9.24
N ASN A 308 13.74 12.94 -8.67
CA ASN A 308 14.98 13.37 -9.28
C ASN A 308 15.42 12.44 -10.43
N TYR A 309 14.89 12.69 -11.63
CA TYR A 309 15.36 11.99 -12.84
C TYR A 309 16.69 12.52 -13.40
N THR A 310 17.23 13.63 -12.87
CA THR A 310 18.52 14.15 -13.32
C THR A 310 19.67 13.27 -12.83
N ILE A 311 19.58 12.77 -11.59
CA ILE A 311 20.50 11.77 -11.04
C ILE A 311 19.67 10.69 -10.31
N PRO A 312 19.10 9.72 -11.05
CA PRO A 312 18.27 8.68 -10.47
C PRO A 312 18.98 7.84 -9.40
N GLU A 313 20.31 7.71 -9.46
CA GLU A 313 21.12 6.94 -8.52
C GLU A 313 21.05 7.50 -7.09
N ARG A 314 20.69 8.78 -6.93
CA ARG A 314 20.51 9.38 -5.61
C ARG A 314 19.20 9.00 -4.94
N ASN A 315 18.24 8.49 -5.73
CA ASN A 315 16.89 8.14 -5.28
C ASN A 315 16.29 9.25 -4.39
N GLU A 316 16.22 10.47 -4.93
CA GLU A 316 15.72 11.65 -4.21
C GLU A 316 14.34 12.05 -4.73
N TYR A 317 13.40 12.24 -3.80
CA TYR A 317 12.08 12.81 -4.02
C TYR A 317 12.09 14.23 -3.48
N TYR A 318 11.59 15.16 -4.27
CA TYR A 318 11.45 16.56 -3.92
C TYR A 318 9.97 16.86 -3.69
N LEU A 319 9.58 17.14 -2.45
CA LEU A 319 8.24 17.58 -2.08
C LEU A 319 8.29 19.06 -1.72
N MET A 320 7.60 19.91 -2.49
CA MET A 320 7.42 21.32 -2.19
C MET A 320 6.04 21.55 -1.60
N GLU A 321 5.98 22.15 -0.43
CA GLU A 321 4.74 22.58 0.22
C GLU A 321 4.66 24.12 0.18
N TYR A 322 3.46 24.63 -0.06
CA TYR A 322 3.12 26.04 0.00
C TYR A 322 1.95 26.24 0.96
N ILE A 323 2.14 27.08 1.96
CA ILE A 323 1.10 27.49 2.92
C ILE A 323 1.32 28.97 3.25
N ASP A 324 0.30 29.80 3.04
CA ASP A 324 0.29 31.21 3.48
C ASP A 324 1.51 32.02 3.01
N GLY A 325 1.89 31.89 1.73
CA GLY A 325 3.04 32.58 1.15
C GLY A 325 4.40 31.94 1.44
N ILE A 326 4.45 30.90 2.28
CA ILE A 326 5.69 30.24 2.70
C ILE A 326 5.88 28.95 1.89
N TYR A 327 7.06 28.81 1.29
CA TYR A 327 7.49 27.64 0.55
C TYR A 327 8.43 26.78 1.40
N ARG A 328 8.22 25.47 1.41
CA ARG A 328 9.12 24.51 2.06
C ARG A 328 9.43 23.35 1.13
N LEU A 329 10.71 23.12 0.88
CA LEU A 329 11.19 21.97 0.11
C LEU A 329 11.69 20.88 1.05
N SER A 330 11.10 19.70 0.97
CA SER A 330 11.54 18.48 1.65
C SER A 330 12.18 17.52 0.63
N VAL A 331 13.31 16.92 1.00
CA VAL A 331 14.02 15.92 0.19
C VAL A 331 14.05 14.60 0.94
N SER A 332 13.60 13.51 0.30
CA SER A 332 13.53 12.17 0.92
C SER A 332 13.97 11.04 -0.02
N HIS A 333 14.22 9.85 0.54
CA HIS A 333 14.51 8.65 -0.24
C HIS A 333 13.28 7.84 -0.66
N ASN A 334 12.11 8.20 -0.14
CA ASN A 334 10.81 7.65 -0.52
C ASN A 334 9.84 8.78 -0.83
N SER A 335 8.83 8.46 -1.65
CA SER A 335 7.72 9.36 -1.94
C SER A 335 6.93 9.65 -0.66
N GLN A 336 6.56 10.92 -0.49
CA GLN A 336 5.73 11.42 0.60
C GLN A 336 4.37 11.93 0.10
N PHE A 337 4.10 11.86 -1.21
CA PHE A 337 2.89 12.45 -1.77
C PHE A 337 1.62 11.80 -1.23
N MET A 338 1.53 10.46 -1.25
CA MET A 338 0.31 9.76 -0.83
C MET A 338 0.03 9.90 0.67
N SER A 339 1.06 10.09 1.51
CA SER A 339 0.86 10.32 2.96
C SER A 339 0.31 11.70 3.27
N LYS A 340 0.43 12.65 2.34
CA LYS A 340 -0.24 13.96 2.37
C LYS A 340 -1.61 13.92 1.71
N TYR A 341 -1.74 13.14 0.64
CA TYR A 341 -2.97 13.00 -0.14
C TYR A 341 -4.10 12.27 0.59
N LEU A 342 -3.77 11.22 1.34
CA LEU A 342 -4.73 10.43 2.10
C LEU A 342 -4.77 10.86 3.57
N THR A 343 -5.85 10.52 4.25
CA THR A 343 -5.86 10.60 5.72
C THR A 343 -4.83 9.62 6.30
N SER A 344 -4.34 9.90 7.51
CA SER A 344 -3.38 9.00 8.17
C SER A 344 -3.92 7.59 8.41
N GLY A 345 -5.25 7.44 8.49
CA GLY A 345 -5.93 6.14 8.60
C GLY A 345 -5.84 5.36 7.31
N GLU A 346 -6.31 5.96 6.21
CA GLU A 346 -6.28 5.36 4.87
C GLU A 346 -4.85 5.05 4.41
N TYR A 347 -3.91 5.99 4.61
CA TYR A 347 -2.51 5.74 4.24
C TYR A 347 -1.96 4.51 4.95
N ARG A 348 -2.24 4.35 6.24
CA ARG A 348 -1.75 3.21 7.03
C ARG A 348 -2.44 1.90 6.63
N GLU A 349 -3.71 1.96 6.24
CA GLU A 349 -4.46 0.79 5.79
C GLU A 349 -3.88 0.22 4.49
N HIS A 350 -3.57 1.09 3.53
CA HIS A 350 -3.09 0.67 2.20
C HIS A 350 -1.57 0.49 2.12
N TYR A 351 -0.80 1.37 2.77
CA TYR A 351 0.66 1.43 2.62
C TYR A 351 1.43 1.09 3.91
N GLY A 352 0.72 0.81 5.00
CA GLY A 352 1.34 0.51 6.29
C GLY A 352 2.01 1.72 6.94
N ASN A 353 2.96 1.44 7.84
CA ASN A 353 3.73 2.46 8.54
C ASN A 353 5.07 2.68 7.82
N ALA A 354 5.07 3.53 6.79
CA ALA A 354 6.32 3.96 6.19
C ALA A 354 6.96 5.05 7.06
N GLU A 355 8.16 4.80 7.58
CA GLU A 355 8.97 5.88 8.14
C GLU A 355 9.46 6.78 7.00
N SER A 356 9.23 8.09 7.13
CA SER A 356 9.76 9.07 6.18
C SER A 356 11.30 9.05 6.24
N MET A 357 11.93 8.68 5.12
CA MET A 357 13.39 8.72 4.98
C MET A 357 13.83 10.13 4.57
N LEU A 358 13.53 11.11 5.42
CA LEU A 358 13.83 12.52 5.20
C LEU A 358 15.34 12.76 5.24
N ILE A 359 15.86 13.36 4.18
CA ILE A 359 17.27 13.71 4.03
C ILE A 359 17.51 15.13 4.51
N LYS A 360 16.70 16.08 4.00
CA LYS A 360 16.89 17.51 4.27
C LYS A 360 15.61 18.29 3.99
N THR A 361 15.42 19.38 4.72
CA THR A 361 14.39 20.39 4.48
C THR A 361 15.03 21.74 4.23
N TYR A 362 14.35 22.57 3.44
CA TYR A 362 14.72 23.96 3.18
C TYR A 362 13.48 24.83 3.24
N ASP A 363 13.49 25.84 4.12
CA ASP A 363 12.37 26.78 4.28
C ASP A 363 12.46 27.98 3.32
N SER A 364 13.55 28.08 2.57
CA SER A 364 13.76 29.17 1.60
C SER A 364 14.84 28.78 0.58
N ILE A 365 14.87 29.52 -0.52
CA ILE A 365 15.96 29.37 -1.49
C ILE A 365 17.28 29.93 -0.97
N GLU A 366 17.20 30.97 -0.15
CA GLU A 366 18.33 31.63 0.51
C GLU A 366 19.08 30.65 1.41
N GLU A 367 18.38 29.70 2.07
CA GLU A 367 19.01 28.65 2.86
C GLU A 367 19.89 27.73 1.99
N ILE A 368 19.40 27.34 0.81
CA ILE A 368 20.17 26.52 -0.14
C ILE A 368 21.39 27.30 -0.64
N GLU A 369 21.22 28.60 -0.92
CA GLU A 369 22.31 29.48 -1.37
C GLU A 369 23.38 29.66 -0.28
N ALA A 370 22.98 29.90 0.97
CA ALA A 370 23.90 30.03 2.09
C ALA A 370 24.76 28.77 2.28
N LEU A 371 24.15 27.59 2.15
CA LEU A 371 24.87 26.31 2.20
C LEU A 371 25.84 26.14 1.02
N TYR A 372 25.43 26.56 -0.18
CA TYR A 372 26.26 26.46 -1.39
C TYR A 372 27.56 27.27 -1.29
N TYR A 373 27.51 28.45 -0.66
CA TYR A 373 28.67 29.32 -0.47
C TYR A 373 29.51 28.99 0.77
N SER A 374 29.20 27.91 1.50
CA SER A 374 30.00 27.50 2.66
C SER A 374 31.43 27.09 2.24
N PRO A 375 32.47 27.64 2.90
CA PRO A 375 33.87 27.47 2.49
C PRO A 375 34.36 26.02 2.58
N ASP A 376 33.82 25.24 3.51
CA ASP A 376 34.27 23.87 3.81
C ASP A 376 33.47 22.79 3.05
N LEU A 377 32.58 23.18 2.13
CA LEU A 377 31.68 22.23 1.47
C LEU A 377 32.36 21.49 0.31
N PRO A 378 32.37 20.14 0.28
CA PRO A 378 32.90 19.36 -0.84
C PRO A 378 32.21 19.69 -2.17
N GLN A 379 32.92 19.56 -3.28
CA GLN A 379 32.40 19.89 -4.62
C GLN A 379 31.14 19.07 -4.98
N GLU A 380 31.14 17.77 -4.68
CA GLU A 380 29.97 16.90 -4.89
C GLU A 380 28.73 17.39 -4.12
N SER A 381 28.93 17.93 -2.92
CA SER A 381 27.84 18.52 -2.13
C SER A 381 27.34 19.83 -2.75
N LYS A 382 28.21 20.62 -3.40
CA LYS A 382 27.81 21.83 -4.14
C LYS A 382 26.96 21.50 -5.36
N GLU A 383 27.29 20.44 -6.09
CA GLU A 383 26.52 19.98 -7.24
C GLU A 383 25.11 19.54 -6.84
N VAL A 384 25.00 18.79 -5.73
CA VAL A 384 23.70 18.38 -5.16
C VAL A 384 22.87 19.60 -4.73
N LEU A 385 23.48 20.56 -4.04
CA LEU A 385 22.77 21.80 -3.66
C LEU A 385 22.34 22.62 -4.87
N MET A 386 23.14 22.67 -5.94
CA MET A 386 22.76 23.34 -7.18
C MET A 386 21.53 22.68 -7.82
N LEU A 387 21.46 21.35 -7.85
CA LEU A 387 20.30 20.63 -8.36
C LEU A 387 19.05 20.86 -7.51
N ARG A 388 19.18 20.82 -6.18
CA ARG A 388 18.08 21.12 -5.25
C ARG A 388 17.59 22.56 -5.39
N LYS A 389 18.51 23.52 -5.60
CA LYS A 389 18.16 24.93 -5.91
C LYS A 389 17.38 25.06 -7.22
N ILE A 390 17.79 24.36 -8.27
CA ILE A 390 17.07 24.35 -9.55
C ILE A 390 15.68 23.74 -9.36
N ALA A 391 15.57 22.62 -8.63
CA ALA A 391 14.30 21.99 -8.31
C ALA A 391 13.40 22.96 -7.56
N TYR A 392 13.90 23.61 -6.50
CA TYR A 392 13.18 24.63 -5.73
C TYR A 392 12.53 25.68 -6.64
N LYS A 393 13.33 26.35 -7.49
CA LYS A 393 12.84 27.40 -8.39
C LYS A 393 11.78 26.89 -9.36
N LYS A 394 11.98 25.70 -9.94
CA LYS A 394 11.04 25.12 -10.90
C LYS A 394 9.72 24.74 -10.21
N MET A 395 9.79 24.12 -9.04
CA MET A 395 8.62 23.70 -8.27
C MET A 395 7.81 24.90 -7.79
N GLN A 396 8.48 25.97 -7.35
CA GLN A 396 7.84 27.24 -7.00
C GLN A 396 7.02 27.80 -8.17
N LEU A 397 7.62 27.89 -9.37
CA LEU A 397 6.90 28.35 -10.57
C LEU A 397 5.68 27.48 -10.92
N VAL A 398 5.77 26.17 -10.70
CA VAL A 398 4.63 25.26 -10.91
C VAL A 398 3.52 25.58 -9.92
N ILE A 399 3.83 25.70 -8.63
CA ILE A 399 2.84 26.04 -7.60
C ILE A 399 2.22 27.41 -7.86
N ASP A 400 3.03 28.44 -8.15
CA ASP A 400 2.54 29.79 -8.46
C ASP A 400 1.52 29.76 -9.61
N LYS A 401 1.84 29.05 -10.70
CA LYS A 401 0.94 28.85 -11.84
C LYS A 401 -0.36 28.15 -11.42
N TYR A 402 -0.28 27.12 -10.58
CA TYR A 402 -1.47 26.42 -10.09
C TYR A 402 -2.34 27.29 -9.19
N LEU A 403 -1.75 28.13 -8.34
CA LEU A 403 -2.48 29.10 -7.52
C LEU A 403 -3.20 30.12 -8.41
N GLU A 404 -2.56 30.62 -9.47
CA GLU A 404 -3.22 31.47 -10.47
C GLU A 404 -4.40 30.75 -11.14
N GLN A 405 -4.27 29.47 -11.48
CA GLN A 405 -5.33 28.68 -12.08
C GLN A 405 -6.51 28.43 -11.13
N LEU A 406 -6.25 28.19 -9.84
CA LEU A 406 -7.26 28.08 -8.78
C LEU A 406 -8.01 29.41 -8.59
N ARG A 407 -7.31 30.55 -8.61
CA ARG A 407 -7.92 31.89 -8.57
C ARG A 407 -8.76 32.17 -9.81
N ALA A 408 -8.26 31.79 -10.99
CA ALA A 408 -8.94 31.94 -12.26
C ALA A 408 -10.08 30.92 -12.50
N ARG A 409 -10.27 29.96 -11.57
CA ARG A 409 -11.27 28.88 -11.67
C ARG A 409 -11.14 28.06 -12.97
N THR A 410 -9.90 27.78 -13.36
CA THR A 410 -9.58 26.89 -14.50
C THR A 410 -9.08 25.52 -14.05
N VAL A 411 -8.70 25.40 -12.77
CA VAL A 411 -8.39 24.17 -12.07
C VAL A 411 -9.17 24.19 -10.76
N PHE A 412 -9.62 23.02 -10.30
CA PHE A 412 -10.39 22.86 -9.08
C PHE A 412 -9.80 21.75 -8.21
N VAL A 413 -9.87 21.92 -6.89
CA VAL A 413 -9.58 20.81 -5.96
C VAL A 413 -10.68 19.76 -6.10
N ARG A 414 -11.94 20.21 -6.17
CA ARG A 414 -13.11 19.41 -6.53
C ARG A 414 -13.92 20.14 -7.60
N ASN A 415 -14.00 19.59 -8.79
CA ASN A 415 -14.74 20.18 -9.89
C ASN A 415 -16.23 19.86 -9.74
N LEU A 416 -16.97 20.85 -9.26
CA LEU A 416 -18.40 20.72 -8.98
C LEU A 416 -19.19 20.24 -10.20
N GLU A 417 -18.93 20.83 -11.37
CA GLU A 417 -19.67 20.57 -12.62
C GLU A 417 -19.42 19.16 -13.18
N ARG A 418 -18.30 18.52 -12.80
CA ARG A 418 -17.98 17.15 -13.23
C ARG A 418 -18.42 16.11 -12.22
N ILE A 419 -18.50 16.47 -10.94
CA ILE A 419 -18.89 15.55 -9.86
C ILE A 419 -20.41 15.40 -9.80
N TRP A 420 -21.14 16.51 -9.92
CA TRP A 420 -22.60 16.51 -9.87
C TRP A 420 -23.19 17.32 -11.03
N ASP A 421 -24.27 16.80 -11.60
CA ASP A 421 -25.08 17.54 -12.57
C ASP A 421 -25.86 18.69 -11.89
N ASP A 422 -26.11 18.59 -10.57
CA ASP A 422 -26.78 19.59 -9.74
C ASP A 422 -25.86 20.26 -8.72
N GLN A 423 -25.63 21.56 -8.90
CA GLN A 423 -24.70 22.33 -8.06
C GLN A 423 -25.16 22.50 -6.60
N ASP A 424 -26.46 22.36 -6.31
CA ASP A 424 -26.99 22.54 -4.95
C ASP A 424 -26.73 21.32 -4.05
N ARG A 425 -26.26 20.22 -4.62
CA ARG A 425 -25.84 19.02 -3.88
C ARG A 425 -24.68 19.27 -2.93
N VAL A 426 -23.99 20.41 -3.07
CA VAL A 426 -23.04 20.92 -2.07
C VAL A 426 -23.69 21.08 -0.69
N CYS A 427 -24.99 21.39 -0.62
CA CYS A 427 -25.70 21.48 0.66
C CYS A 427 -25.74 20.12 1.36
N ALA A 428 -25.98 19.04 0.60
CA ALA A 428 -25.96 17.69 1.13
C ALA A 428 -24.57 17.24 1.57
N TYR A 429 -23.54 17.60 0.80
CA TYR A 429 -22.15 17.33 1.14
C TYR A 429 -21.77 17.92 2.51
N TYR A 430 -22.24 19.13 2.80
CA TYR A 430 -21.98 19.83 4.05
C TYR A 430 -23.04 19.57 5.14
N GLY A 431 -24.08 18.79 4.87
CA GLY A 431 -25.16 18.49 5.82
C GLY A 431 -26.04 19.69 6.18
N LEU A 432 -26.27 20.60 5.22
CA LEU A 432 -27.00 21.86 5.37
C LEU A 432 -28.35 21.87 4.64
N GLU A 433 -28.90 20.71 4.31
CA GLU A 433 -30.13 20.59 3.52
C GLU A 433 -31.33 21.25 4.22
N LYS A 434 -31.38 21.20 5.55
CA LYS A 434 -32.48 21.79 6.33
C LYS A 434 -32.39 23.30 6.39
N GLU A 435 -31.17 23.81 6.57
CA GLU A 435 -30.84 25.23 6.70
C GLU A 435 -31.14 25.97 5.40
N PHE A 436 -30.85 25.35 4.25
CA PHE A 436 -31.11 25.89 2.91
C PHE A 436 -32.48 25.47 2.33
N GLN A 437 -33.27 24.70 3.10
CA GLN A 437 -34.59 24.20 2.70
C GLN A 437 -34.54 23.45 1.35
N CYS A 438 -33.55 22.59 1.19
CA CYS A 438 -33.35 21.83 -0.03
C CYS A 438 -34.52 20.88 -0.29
N LYS A 439 -34.97 20.84 -1.55
CA LYS A 439 -35.98 19.90 -2.04
C LYS A 439 -35.38 19.04 -3.14
N LEU A 440 -35.79 17.79 -3.16
CA LEU A 440 -35.55 16.90 -4.31
C LEU A 440 -36.69 17.07 -5.30
N ASP A 441 -36.41 16.93 -6.59
CA ASP A 441 -37.45 16.94 -7.61
C ASP A 441 -38.50 15.83 -7.35
N ASP A 442 -39.74 16.07 -7.79
CA ASP A 442 -40.87 15.17 -7.56
C ASP A 442 -40.95 14.01 -8.59
N GLU A 443 -40.18 14.06 -9.69
CA GLU A 443 -40.30 13.11 -10.81
C GLU A 443 -39.39 11.90 -10.64
N CYS A 444 -38.14 12.12 -10.24
CA CYS A 444 -37.09 11.12 -10.10
C CYS A 444 -36.39 11.18 -8.72
N GLY A 445 -36.47 12.30 -8.00
CA GLY A 445 -35.77 12.52 -6.73
C GLY A 445 -34.25 12.65 -6.88
N ASP A 446 -33.78 12.92 -8.10
CA ASP A 446 -32.35 12.85 -8.46
C ASP A 446 -31.68 14.22 -8.40
N PHE A 447 -32.43 15.31 -8.63
CA PHE A 447 -31.94 16.69 -8.58
C PHE A 447 -32.31 17.39 -7.28
N MET A 448 -31.32 18.00 -6.63
CA MET A 448 -31.51 18.86 -5.46
C MET A 448 -31.62 20.33 -5.88
N THR A 449 -32.53 21.07 -5.26
CA THR A 449 -32.64 22.53 -5.39
C THR A 449 -32.76 23.16 -4.01
N ALA A 450 -31.91 24.14 -3.70
CA ALA A 450 -32.01 24.94 -2.50
C ALA A 450 -33.06 26.05 -2.67
N GLU A 451 -33.96 26.24 -1.69
CA GLU A 451 -34.95 27.33 -1.76
C GLU A 451 -34.42 28.66 -1.23
N LEU A 452 -33.36 28.62 -0.40
CA LEU A 452 -32.72 29.80 0.16
C LEU A 452 -31.34 30.00 -0.46
N GLU A 453 -30.99 31.25 -0.76
CA GLU A 453 -29.65 31.64 -1.25
C GLU A 453 -28.62 31.77 -0.12
N SER A 454 -29.08 31.90 1.12
CA SER A 454 -28.23 32.06 2.30
C SER A 454 -28.92 31.53 3.54
N ALA A 455 -28.14 30.96 4.45
CA ALA A 455 -28.59 30.51 5.75
C ALA A 455 -27.64 30.98 6.85
N ASP A 456 -28.19 31.14 8.05
CA ASP A 456 -27.39 31.45 9.22
C ASP A 456 -27.02 30.17 9.96
N ILE A 457 -25.71 29.91 10.01
CA ILE A 457 -25.13 28.72 10.64
C ILE A 457 -24.52 29.13 11.98
N ILE A 458 -24.69 28.28 12.99
CA ILE A 458 -24.04 28.46 14.29
C ILE A 458 -22.69 27.75 14.24
N ASP A 459 -21.60 28.50 14.32
CA ASP A 459 -20.24 27.97 14.41
C ASP A 459 -20.04 27.22 15.74
N SER A 460 -18.99 26.41 15.81
CA SER A 460 -18.46 25.74 17.00
C SER A 460 -18.32 26.66 18.24
N ASP A 461 -18.04 27.95 18.03
CA ASP A 461 -17.96 28.98 19.08
C ASP A 461 -19.34 29.54 19.51
N GLY A 462 -20.45 29.02 18.98
CA GLY A 462 -21.81 29.50 19.24
C GLY A 462 -22.16 30.83 18.55
N GLN A 463 -21.33 31.29 17.61
CA GLN A 463 -21.55 32.53 16.87
C GLN A 463 -22.35 32.27 15.60
N LYS A 464 -23.23 33.22 15.25
CA LYS A 464 -24.03 33.17 14.03
C LYS A 464 -23.21 33.70 12.85
N VAL A 465 -23.01 32.87 11.83
CA VAL A 465 -22.32 33.22 10.58
C VAL A 465 -23.29 33.02 9.42
N THR A 466 -23.49 34.04 8.60
CA THR A 466 -24.31 33.94 7.39
C THR A 466 -23.47 33.33 6.28
N VAL A 467 -23.93 32.23 5.70
CA VAL A 467 -23.26 31.51 4.61
C VAL A 467 -24.16 31.50 3.39
N THR A 468 -23.63 31.83 2.22
CA THR A 468 -24.37 31.82 0.95
C THR A 468 -24.15 30.52 0.17
N LEU A 469 -25.03 30.19 -0.77
CA LEU A 469 -24.83 29.07 -1.70
C LEU A 469 -23.54 29.24 -2.52
N SER A 470 -23.21 30.46 -2.91
CA SER A 470 -21.96 30.78 -3.61
C SER A 470 -20.73 30.45 -2.75
N ASP A 471 -20.79 30.73 -1.44
CA ASP A 471 -19.72 30.36 -0.50
C ASP A 471 -19.57 28.85 -0.40
N LEU A 472 -20.67 28.09 -0.31
CA LEU A 472 -20.63 26.62 -0.25
C LEU A 472 -20.05 26.01 -1.53
N ARG A 473 -20.50 26.48 -2.70
CA ARG A 473 -19.97 26.02 -4.00
C ARG A 473 -18.48 26.33 -4.11
N ARG A 474 -18.07 27.55 -3.75
CA ARG A 474 -16.65 27.95 -3.80
C ARG A 474 -15.81 27.20 -2.77
N ALA A 475 -16.31 26.96 -1.57
CA ALA A 475 -15.64 26.17 -0.56
C ALA A 475 -15.44 24.72 -1.03
N PHE A 476 -16.46 24.14 -1.68
CA PHE A 476 -16.34 22.80 -2.27
C PHE A 476 -15.24 22.76 -3.34
N GLU A 477 -15.24 23.72 -4.27
CA GLU A 477 -14.21 23.85 -5.32
C GLU A 477 -12.78 23.96 -4.80
N LEU A 478 -12.61 24.59 -3.63
CA LEU A 478 -11.32 24.78 -2.96
C LEU A 478 -10.93 23.64 -2.02
N GLY A 479 -11.81 22.66 -1.80
CA GLY A 479 -11.49 21.45 -1.05
C GLY A 479 -11.79 21.48 0.45
N TYR A 480 -12.61 22.42 0.94
CA TYR A 480 -13.04 22.48 2.35
C TYR A 480 -13.72 21.18 2.78
N LYS A 481 -13.44 20.70 3.98
CA LYS A 481 -13.93 19.38 4.43
C LYS A 481 -15.26 19.48 5.15
N ASP A 482 -15.48 20.56 5.90
CA ASP A 482 -16.68 20.74 6.72
C ASP A 482 -17.12 22.20 6.83
N THR A 483 -18.29 22.38 7.44
CA THR A 483 -18.91 23.69 7.64
C THR A 483 -18.21 24.53 8.71
N ALA A 484 -17.47 23.92 9.63
CA ALA A 484 -16.75 24.63 10.67
C ALA A 484 -15.56 25.41 10.07
N GLU A 485 -14.81 24.80 9.14
CA GLU A 485 -13.75 25.46 8.37
C GLU A 485 -14.30 26.67 7.59
N ILE A 486 -15.45 26.50 6.92
CA ILE A 486 -16.13 27.56 6.15
C ILE A 486 -16.51 28.72 7.08
N CYS A 487 -17.18 28.43 8.20
CA CYS A 487 -17.60 29.45 9.16
C CYS A 487 -16.40 30.18 9.79
N CYS A 488 -15.34 29.44 10.12
CA CYS A 488 -14.11 29.98 10.68
C CYS A 488 -13.45 31.00 9.73
N VAL A 489 -13.29 30.62 8.45
CA VAL A 489 -12.68 31.49 7.44
C VAL A 489 -13.56 32.71 7.15
N LEU A 490 -14.88 32.54 6.98
CA LEU A 490 -15.79 33.67 6.78
C LEU A 490 -15.74 34.65 7.94
N ARG A 491 -15.67 34.16 9.19
CA ARG A 491 -15.56 35.02 10.37
C ARG A 491 -14.22 35.75 10.44
N LYS A 492 -13.11 35.06 10.22
CA LYS A 492 -11.76 35.63 10.39
C LYS A 492 -11.33 36.50 9.22
N LYS A 493 -11.64 36.06 8.00
CA LYS A 493 -11.13 36.64 6.75
C LYS A 493 -12.21 37.32 5.90
N GLY A 494 -13.49 37.14 6.21
CA GLY A 494 -14.62 37.80 5.54
C GLY A 494 -15.03 37.21 4.19
N SER A 495 -14.23 36.28 3.63
CA SER A 495 -14.51 35.62 2.35
C SER A 495 -13.79 34.28 2.27
N ILE A 496 -14.44 33.29 1.65
CA ILE A 496 -13.85 31.98 1.38
C ILE A 496 -12.62 32.08 0.46
N GLU A 497 -12.58 33.05 -0.46
CA GLU A 497 -11.46 33.23 -1.38
C GLU A 497 -10.22 33.83 -0.72
N ALA A 498 -10.34 34.35 0.50
CA ALA A 498 -9.22 34.93 1.24
C ALA A 498 -8.14 33.90 1.63
N VAL A 499 -8.42 32.59 1.49
CA VAL A 499 -7.42 31.54 1.68
C VAL A 499 -6.41 31.44 0.54
N LEU A 500 -6.70 32.07 -0.61
CA LEU A 500 -5.83 32.13 -1.79
C LEU A 500 -4.96 33.40 -1.84
N GLN A 501 -5.06 34.28 -0.84
CA GLN A 501 -4.35 35.56 -0.80
C GLN A 501 -2.89 35.43 -0.38
#